data_AF-A0A966HYZ5-F1
#
_entry.id   AF-A0A966HYZ5-F1
#
_cell.length_a   1.000
_cell.length_b   1.000
_cell.length_c   1.000
_cell.angle_alpha   90.00
_cell.angle_beta   90.00
_cell.angle_gamma   90.00
#
_symmetry.space_group_name_H-M   'P 1'
#
loop_
_entity.id
_entity.type
_entity.pdbx_description
1 polymer ?
#
loop_
_entity_poly.entity_id
_entity_poly.type
_entity_poly.pdbx_seq_one_letter_code
_entity_poly.pdbx_strand_id
1 'polypeptide(L)'
;MGAQLRIYRRRIRSVKATKKITRAMELISASRIVKAQQRVSASTPYANELTRAVSAVATFSNTNHPLTTESSNPKRAAVLIITADRGMAGAYSSSAIKEADGLVVTLKARGLEVNTYL
;
A
#
# COMPACT_ATOMS: atom_id res chain seq x y z
N MET A 1 -26.01 -44.67 -4.92
CA MET A 1 -24.57 -44.57 -4.54
C MET A 1 -23.66 -43.97 -5.62
N GLY A 2 -23.83 -44.23 -6.93
CA GLY A 2 -22.95 -43.67 -7.98
C GLY A 2 -22.98 -42.14 -8.19
N ALA A 3 -24.12 -41.49 -7.89
CA ALA A 3 -24.25 -40.03 -7.98
C ALA A 3 -23.34 -39.29 -6.98
N GLN A 4 -23.18 -39.82 -5.77
CA GLN A 4 -22.29 -39.27 -4.73
C GLN A 4 -20.82 -39.31 -5.18
N LEU A 5 -20.38 -40.44 -5.73
CA LEU A 5 -19.01 -40.63 -6.22
C LEU A 5 -18.68 -39.66 -7.37
N ARG A 6 -19.63 -39.42 -8.27
CA ARG A 6 -19.47 -38.43 -9.36
C ARG A 6 -19.27 -37.02 -8.83
N ILE A 7 -20.03 -36.62 -7.81
CA ILE A 7 -19.90 -35.31 -7.16
C ILE A 7 -18.52 -35.18 -6.51
N TYR A 8 -18.05 -36.18 -5.76
CA TYR A 8 -16.71 -36.16 -5.16
C TYR A 8 -15.61 -36.06 -6.20
N ARG A 9 -15.68 -36.87 -7.28
CA ARG A 9 -14.72 -36.78 -8.39
C ARG A 9 -14.71 -35.42 -9.08
N ARG A 10 -15.86 -34.74 -9.19
CA ARG A 10 -15.95 -33.37 -9.73
C ARG A 10 -15.28 -32.36 -8.78
N ARG A 11 -15.56 -32.45 -7.47
CA ARG A 11 -14.94 -31.57 -6.46
C ARG A 11 -13.42 -31.72 -6.43
N ILE A 12 -12.92 -32.95 -6.48
CA ILE A 12 -11.46 -33.23 -6.55
C ILE A 12 -10.84 -32.56 -7.78
N ARG A 13 -11.47 -32.68 -8.95
CA ARG A 13 -10.98 -32.02 -10.18
C ARG A 13 -10.97 -30.50 -10.03
N SER A 14 -12.03 -29.91 -9.47
CA SER A 14 -12.11 -28.47 -9.22
C SER A 14 -11.00 -27.99 -8.29
N VAL A 15 -10.80 -28.63 -7.13
CA VAL A 15 -9.76 -28.25 -6.17
C VAL A 15 -8.36 -28.41 -6.75
N LYS A 16 -8.12 -29.48 -7.53
CA LYS A 16 -6.83 -29.67 -8.24
C LYS A 16 -6.58 -28.56 -9.27
N ALA A 17 -7.61 -28.10 -9.98
CA ALA A 17 -7.50 -26.98 -10.91
C ALA A 17 -7.19 -25.67 -10.17
N THR A 18 -7.93 -25.35 -9.12
CA THR A 18 -7.68 -24.17 -8.27
C THR A 18 -6.26 -24.19 -7.70
N LYS A 19 -5.76 -25.34 -7.20
CA LYS A 19 -4.39 -25.51 -6.71
C LYS A 19 -3.33 -25.15 -7.76
N LYS A 20 -3.53 -25.56 -9.02
CA LYS A 20 -2.60 -25.23 -10.11
C LYS A 20 -2.61 -23.74 -10.44
N ILE A 21 -3.80 -23.12 -10.47
CA ILE A 21 -3.97 -21.69 -10.75
C ILE A 21 -3.29 -20.85 -9.66
N THR A 22 -3.56 -21.14 -8.38
CA THR A 22 -2.96 -20.38 -7.27
C THR A 22 -1.45 -20.59 -7.21
N ARG A 23 -0.94 -21.80 -7.52
CA ARG A 23 0.50 -22.04 -7.61
C ARG A 23 1.18 -21.22 -8.71
N ALA A 24 0.53 -21.09 -9.86
CA ALA A 24 1.05 -20.23 -10.94
C ALA A 24 1.04 -18.74 -10.52
N MET A 25 -0.05 -18.27 -9.90
CA MET A 25 -0.14 -16.90 -9.37
C MET A 25 0.92 -16.61 -8.30
N GLU A 26 1.20 -17.56 -7.42
CA GLU A 26 2.26 -17.47 -6.41
C GLU A 26 3.63 -17.23 -7.06
N LEU A 27 3.99 -18.03 -8.08
CA LEU A 27 5.26 -17.87 -8.80
C LEU A 27 5.35 -16.54 -9.55
N ILE A 28 4.25 -16.10 -10.18
CA ILE A 28 4.18 -14.78 -10.85
C ILE A 28 4.37 -13.66 -9.83
N SER A 29 3.73 -13.75 -8.67
CA SER A 29 3.80 -12.74 -7.61
C SER A 29 5.21 -12.69 -7.01
N ALA A 30 5.84 -13.84 -6.77
CA ALA A 30 7.23 -13.91 -6.32
C ALA A 30 8.19 -13.21 -7.30
N SER A 31 8.03 -13.45 -8.61
CA SER A 31 8.82 -12.74 -9.63
C SER A 31 8.58 -11.23 -9.64
N ARG A 32 7.33 -10.78 -9.43
CA ARG A 32 6.99 -9.36 -9.35
C ARG A 32 7.58 -8.67 -8.13
N ILE A 33 7.64 -9.34 -6.98
CA ILE A 33 8.25 -8.80 -5.76
C ILE A 33 9.74 -8.53 -6.00
N VAL A 34 10.47 -9.48 -6.61
CA VAL A 34 11.90 -9.28 -6.94
C VAL A 34 12.09 -8.06 -7.86
N LYS A 35 11.27 -7.93 -8.90
CA LYS A 35 11.31 -6.76 -9.79
C LYS A 35 10.99 -5.45 -9.07
N ALA A 36 10.03 -5.47 -8.14
CA ALA A 36 9.68 -4.29 -7.34
C ALA A 36 10.84 -3.88 -6.41
N GLN A 37 11.49 -4.83 -5.75
CA GLN A 37 12.67 -4.58 -4.92
C GLN A 37 13.82 -3.99 -5.74
N GLN A 38 14.08 -4.54 -6.94
CA GLN A 38 15.09 -3.99 -7.85
C GLN A 38 14.80 -2.54 -8.25
N ARG A 39 13.53 -2.19 -8.52
CA ARG A 39 13.13 -0.81 -8.81
C ARG A 39 13.37 0.12 -7.62
N VAL A 40 13.05 -0.33 -6.41
CA VAL A 40 13.35 0.42 -5.19
C VAL A 40 14.86 0.66 -5.09
N SER A 41 15.67 -0.40 -5.15
CA SER A 41 17.13 -0.30 -5.08
C SER A 41 17.73 0.61 -6.14
N ALA A 42 17.20 0.60 -7.37
CA ALA A 42 17.64 1.49 -8.44
C ALA A 42 17.28 2.97 -8.18
N SER A 43 16.13 3.23 -7.54
CA SER A 43 15.68 4.59 -7.21
C SER A 43 16.29 5.15 -5.92
N THR A 44 16.75 4.29 -5.00
CA THR A 44 17.27 4.68 -3.68
C THR A 44 18.45 5.66 -3.75
N PRO A 45 19.48 5.50 -4.61
CA PRO A 45 20.59 6.45 -4.68
C PRO A 45 20.13 7.87 -5.03
N TYR A 46 19.20 8.00 -5.98
CA TYR A 46 18.63 9.29 -6.34
C TYR A 46 17.88 9.92 -5.16
N ALA A 47 17.02 9.15 -4.48
CA ALA A 47 16.28 9.63 -3.32
C ALA A 47 17.22 10.08 -2.19
N ASN A 48 18.33 9.37 -1.97
CA ASN A 48 19.34 9.71 -0.98
C ASN A 48 20.05 11.03 -1.31
N GLU A 49 20.52 11.20 -2.55
CA GLU A 49 21.19 12.44 -2.96
C GLU A 49 20.24 13.63 -2.99
N LEU A 50 18.98 13.43 -3.42
CA LEU A 50 17.95 14.46 -3.34
C LEU A 50 17.70 14.89 -1.90
N THR A 51 17.61 13.95 -0.96
CA THR A 51 17.45 14.24 0.47
C THR A 51 18.64 15.02 1.01
N ARG A 52 19.88 14.66 0.63
CA ARG A 52 21.09 15.40 1.02
C ARG A 52 21.08 16.84 0.49
N ALA A 53 20.77 17.03 -0.78
CA ALA A 53 20.71 18.35 -1.40
C ALA A 53 19.65 19.24 -0.73
N VAL A 54 18.43 18.72 -0.55
CA VAL A 54 17.33 19.47 0.11
C VAL A 54 17.68 19.77 1.57
N SER A 55 18.29 18.83 2.30
CA SER A 55 18.70 19.05 3.70
C SER A 55 19.80 20.11 3.83
N ALA A 56 20.76 20.12 2.91
CA ALA A 56 21.81 21.14 2.88
C ALA A 56 21.21 22.53 2.66
N VAL A 57 20.27 22.67 1.72
CA VAL A 57 19.55 23.93 1.49
C VAL A 57 18.72 24.32 2.71
N ALA A 58 18.00 23.39 3.32
CA ALA A 58 17.16 23.66 4.47
C ALA A 58 17.96 24.11 5.70
N THR A 59 19.18 23.59 5.90
CA THR A 59 20.03 23.90 7.07
C THR A 59 20.53 25.36 7.06
N PHE A 60 20.80 25.90 5.87
CA PHE A 60 21.34 27.27 5.72
C PHE A 60 20.30 28.28 5.20
N SER A 61 19.04 27.86 5.04
CA SER A 61 17.96 28.73 4.59
C SER A 61 17.12 29.20 5.78
N ASN A 62 16.86 30.50 5.83
CA ASN A 62 15.89 31.11 6.76
C ASN A 62 14.52 31.37 6.09
N THR A 63 14.24 30.69 4.97
CA THR A 63 13.00 30.88 4.22
C THR A 63 11.86 30.09 4.84
N ASN A 64 10.77 30.78 5.17
CA ASN A 64 9.51 30.14 5.59
C ASN A 64 8.77 29.59 4.36
N HIS A 65 9.04 28.33 4.02
CA HIS A 65 8.36 27.65 2.92
C HIS A 65 7.06 26.97 3.42
N PRO A 66 5.91 27.13 2.74
CA PRO A 66 4.62 26.58 3.22
C PRO A 66 4.59 25.06 3.44
N LEU A 67 5.45 24.29 2.77
CA LEU A 67 5.54 22.84 2.95
C LEU A 67 6.44 22.38 4.11
N THR A 68 7.23 23.30 4.69
CA THR A 68 8.17 23.00 5.79
C THR A 68 7.88 23.80 7.04
N THR A 69 6.91 24.71 7.00
CA THR A 69 6.45 25.50 8.15
C THR A 69 5.05 25.04 8.53
N GLU A 70 4.84 24.69 9.80
CA GLU A 70 3.52 24.31 10.30
C GLU A 70 2.53 25.47 10.17
N SER A 71 1.29 25.15 9.80
CA SER A 71 0.21 26.14 9.77
C SER A 71 -0.15 26.55 11.20
N SER A 72 -0.24 27.85 11.47
CA SER A 72 -0.65 28.39 12.77
C SER A 72 -2.09 28.06 13.15
N ASN A 73 -2.95 27.76 12.17
CA ASN A 73 -4.33 27.36 12.38
C ASN A 73 -4.74 26.27 11.37
N PRO A 74 -4.30 25.02 11.58
CA PRO A 74 -4.59 23.93 10.67
C PRO A 74 -6.09 23.62 10.73
N LYS A 75 -6.78 23.76 9.59
CA LYS A 75 -8.21 23.44 9.49
C LYS A 75 -8.48 22.08 8.87
N ARG A 76 -7.59 21.65 7.97
CA ARG A 76 -7.79 20.48 7.10
C ARG A 76 -6.56 19.59 7.08
N ALA A 77 -6.79 18.28 7.00
CA ALA A 77 -5.75 17.28 6.75
C ALA A 77 -6.14 16.42 5.54
N ALA A 78 -5.16 16.16 4.67
CA ALA A 78 -5.30 15.21 3.56
C ALA A 78 -4.70 13.87 3.97
N VAL A 79 -5.42 12.78 3.75
CA VAL A 79 -4.94 11.40 3.99
C VAL A 79 -4.92 10.66 2.66
N LEU A 80 -3.73 10.36 2.15
CA LEU A 80 -3.56 9.54 0.94
C LEU A 80 -3.41 8.06 1.33
N ILE A 81 -4.31 7.22 0.82
CA ILE A 81 -4.40 5.80 1.15
C ILE A 81 -3.95 4.98 -0.06
N ILE A 82 -2.80 4.33 0.05
CA ILE A 82 -2.26 3.51 -1.04
C ILE A 82 -2.68 2.04 -0.82
N THR A 83 -3.46 1.49 -1.76
CA THR A 83 -3.94 0.11 -1.71
C THR A 83 -3.59 -0.67 -2.99
N ALA A 84 -4.06 -1.93 -3.07
CA ALA A 84 -3.80 -2.76 -4.25
C ALA A 84 -4.96 -2.63 -5.23
N ASP A 85 -4.62 -2.49 -6.51
CA ASP A 85 -5.58 -2.51 -7.61
C ASP A 85 -6.17 -3.93 -7.85
N ARG A 86 -5.43 -4.98 -7.48
CA ARG A 86 -5.85 -6.38 -7.66
C ARG A 86 -6.20 -7.05 -6.34
N GLY A 87 -7.20 -7.94 -6.40
CA GLY A 87 -7.56 -8.83 -5.30
C GLY A 87 -6.54 -9.97 -5.07
N MET A 88 -6.87 -10.88 -4.15
CA MET A 88 -6.02 -12.00 -3.71
C MET A 88 -4.68 -11.57 -3.06
N ALA A 89 -4.61 -10.34 -2.54
CA ALA A 89 -3.45 -9.79 -1.81
C ALA A 89 -3.50 -10.06 -0.28
N GLY A 90 -4.31 -11.03 0.16
CA GLY A 90 -4.54 -11.29 1.58
C GLY A 90 -5.12 -10.08 2.30
N ALA A 91 -4.56 -9.75 3.47
CA ALA A 91 -5.03 -8.65 4.30
C ALA A 91 -4.49 -7.27 3.89
N TYR A 92 -3.71 -7.15 2.81
CA TYR A 92 -2.99 -5.91 2.47
C TYR A 92 -3.89 -4.67 2.43
N SER A 93 -4.90 -4.66 1.56
CA SER A 93 -5.78 -3.49 1.39
C SER A 93 -6.67 -3.25 2.61
N SER A 94 -7.19 -4.32 3.23
CA SER A 94 -8.00 -4.18 4.44
C SER A 94 -7.20 -3.61 5.63
N SER A 95 -5.93 -4.02 5.78
CA SER A 95 -5.07 -3.50 6.84
C SER A 95 -4.68 -2.04 6.58
N ALA A 96 -4.37 -1.67 5.33
CA ALA A 96 -4.08 -0.28 4.97
C ALA A 96 -5.29 0.65 5.22
N ILE A 97 -6.50 0.23 4.87
CA ILE A 97 -7.72 0.99 5.12
C ILE A 97 -7.99 1.10 6.62
N LYS A 98 -7.83 0.02 7.38
CA LYS A 98 -8.03 0.04 8.84
C LYS A 98 -7.06 1.01 9.55
N GLU A 99 -5.81 1.05 9.12
CA GLU A 99 -4.83 2.01 9.63
C GLU A 99 -5.22 3.45 9.27
N ALA A 100 -5.66 3.67 8.03
CA ALA A 100 -6.15 4.98 7.59
C ALA A 100 -7.37 5.44 8.41
N ASP A 101 -8.31 4.55 8.72
CA ASP A 101 -9.46 4.86 9.57
C ASP A 101 -9.02 5.28 10.97
N GLY A 102 -8.03 4.60 11.57
CA GLY A 102 -7.45 4.97 12.85
C GLY A 102 -6.79 6.36 12.82
N LEU A 103 -6.08 6.67 11.74
CA LEU A 103 -5.49 8.00 11.52
C LEU A 103 -6.58 9.07 11.35
N VAL A 104 -7.64 8.80 10.59
CA VAL A 104 -8.78 9.72 10.39
C VAL A 104 -9.46 10.04 11.72
N VAL A 105 -9.69 9.03 12.57
CA VAL A 105 -10.25 9.24 13.92
C VAL A 105 -9.33 10.15 14.75
N THR A 106 -8.03 9.88 14.73
CA THR A 106 -7.04 10.67 15.46
C THR A 106 -7.01 12.14 14.99
N LEU A 107 -7.06 12.38 13.67
CA LEU A 107 -7.05 13.73 13.11
C LEU A 107 -8.35 14.48 13.38
N LYS A 108 -9.51 13.81 13.30
CA LYS A 108 -10.80 14.39 13.67
C LYS A 108 -10.87 14.75 15.17
N ALA A 109 -10.29 13.92 16.04
CA ALA A 109 -10.19 14.21 17.47
C ALA A 109 -9.34 15.46 17.77
N ARG A 110 -8.42 15.83 16.86
CA ARG A 110 -7.67 17.10 16.91
C ARG A 110 -8.45 18.29 16.34
N GLY A 111 -9.72 18.10 15.93
CA GLY A 111 -10.57 19.15 15.38
C GLY A 111 -10.34 19.44 13.89
N LEU A 112 -9.62 18.59 13.17
CA LEU A 112 -9.34 18.78 11.75
C LEU A 112 -10.45 18.20 10.87
N GLU A 113 -10.81 18.90 9.80
CA GLU A 113 -11.57 18.36 8.69
C GLU A 113 -10.65 17.45 7.85
N VAL A 114 -11.04 16.19 7.65
CA VAL A 114 -10.17 15.19 7.02
C VAL A 114 -10.71 14.81 5.64
N ASN A 115 -9.88 14.97 4.61
CA ASN A 115 -10.17 14.56 3.24
C ASN A 115 -9.30 13.35 2.87
N THR A 116 -9.94 12.25 2.50
CA THR A 116 -9.24 11.02 2.08
C THR A 116 -9.11 10.96 0.56
N TYR A 117 -7.94 10.52 0.10
CA TYR A 117 -7.63 10.25 -1.31
C TYR A 117 -7.19 8.79 -1.43
N LEU A 118 -7.64 8.11 -2.47
CA LEU A 118 -7.34 6.70 -2.79
C LEU A 118 -6.54 6.60 -4.09
#